data_AF-A0A3B9WZM8-F1
#
_entry.id   AF-A0A3B9WZM8-F1
#
_cell.length_a   1.000
_cell.length_b   1.000
_cell.length_c   1.000
_cell.angle_alpha   90.00
_cell.angle_beta   90.00
_cell.angle_gamma   90.00
#
_symmetry.space_group_name_H-M   'P 1'
#
loop_
_entity.id
_entity.type
_entity.pdbx_description
1 polymer ?
#
loop_
_entity_poly.entity_id
_entity_poly.type
_entity_poly.pdbx_seq_one_letter_code
_entity_poly.pdbx_strand_id
1 'polypeptide(L)'
;MANVRDSTLLKRPARRRLHAKKPGRLKRWTVFSYTIVILSLPAKAESPQAAAGTEVKSWLPRTLNQSLRESLSEVIDHVNTRAGCLSVLEGKVSESGDRLNPKFIVTCSSVGNVTLNFVYWQSDIEDSFRGITYLEKQKEQVFSVAEQQRLKLLKLRNDNSELIANCQTQVESKLGDNALYSESDVKISQRGELPIVYIEFSAGPSEFSPAYTATCRRDISQSIQMTIFLRNRR
;
A
#
# COMPACT_ATOMS: atom_id res chain seq x y z
N MET A 1 -36.56 -64.99 -37.79
CA MET A 1 -36.37 -65.47 -39.18
C MET A 1 -36.17 -64.25 -40.08
N ALA A 2 -35.20 -64.33 -41.00
CA ALA A 2 -34.90 -63.45 -42.14
C ALA A 2 -34.70 -61.93 -41.84
N ASN A 3 -33.50 -61.33 -41.86
CA ASN A 3 -32.38 -61.28 -42.83
C ASN A 3 -32.55 -60.22 -43.94
N VAL A 4 -31.42 -59.58 -44.30
CA VAL A 4 -31.09 -58.84 -45.54
C VAL A 4 -31.51 -57.35 -45.53
N ARG A 5 -30.63 -56.34 -45.30
CA ARG A 5 -29.37 -55.86 -45.96
C ARG A 5 -29.66 -54.51 -46.66
N ASP A 6 -28.98 -53.43 -46.26
CA ASP A 6 -27.89 -52.74 -47.02
C ASP A 6 -28.42 -51.77 -48.09
N SER A 7 -27.85 -50.60 -48.38
CA SER A 7 -26.90 -49.68 -47.72
C SER A 7 -26.94 -48.38 -48.54
N THR A 8 -26.63 -47.25 -47.91
CA THR A 8 -25.74 -46.17 -48.41
C THR A 8 -25.78 -45.04 -47.36
N LEU A 9 -24.86 -45.01 -46.38
CA LEU A 9 -23.56 -44.33 -46.43
C LEU A 9 -23.61 -42.92 -47.02
N LEU A 10 -23.54 -41.87 -46.19
CA LEU A 10 -22.24 -41.25 -45.86
C LEU A 10 -22.32 -40.25 -44.68
N LYS A 11 -21.41 -40.46 -43.72
CA LYS A 11 -20.78 -39.52 -42.78
C LYS A 11 -21.61 -38.83 -41.67
N ARG A 12 -21.69 -39.55 -40.54
CA ARG A 12 -21.50 -39.04 -39.16
C ARG A 12 -19.98 -38.85 -38.86
N PRO A 13 -19.53 -38.45 -37.66
CA PRO A 13 -20.09 -37.65 -36.55
C PRO A 13 -19.10 -36.52 -36.14
N ALA A 14 -19.29 -35.66 -35.12
CA ALA A 14 -19.14 -36.00 -33.69
C ALA A 14 -19.39 -34.74 -32.83
N ARG A 15 -20.32 -34.85 -31.87
CA ARG A 15 -20.07 -34.87 -30.40
C ARG A 15 -19.64 -33.50 -29.86
N ARG A 16 -20.27 -32.87 -28.86
CA ARG A 16 -21.23 -33.26 -27.83
C ARG A 16 -21.92 -31.97 -27.33
N ARG A 17 -23.23 -32.05 -27.10
CA ARG A 17 -23.99 -31.68 -25.87
C ARG A 17 -23.17 -30.96 -24.76
N LEU A 18 -23.62 -29.95 -24.02
CA LEU A 18 -24.95 -29.62 -23.48
C LEU A 18 -24.84 -28.24 -22.74
N HIS A 19 -25.86 -27.38 -22.87
CA HIS A 19 -26.41 -26.40 -21.89
C HIS A 19 -25.51 -25.33 -21.22
N ALA A 20 -25.85 -24.04 -21.38
CA ALA A 20 -26.66 -23.27 -20.41
C ALA A 20 -26.44 -21.73 -20.54
N LYS A 21 -27.54 -20.99 -20.33
CA LYS A 21 -27.74 -19.53 -20.30
C LYS A 21 -26.62 -18.66 -19.66
N LYS A 22 -26.38 -17.48 -20.27
CA LYS A 22 -26.12 -16.20 -19.57
C LYS A 22 -26.64 -15.01 -20.39
N PRO A 23 -27.34 -14.03 -19.80
CA PRO A 23 -27.38 -12.66 -20.31
C PRO A 23 -26.47 -11.77 -19.46
N GLY A 24 -25.67 -10.92 -20.09
CA GLY A 24 -24.87 -9.93 -19.39
C GLY A 24 -24.40 -8.85 -20.36
N ARG A 25 -25.11 -7.71 -20.39
CA ARG A 25 -24.61 -6.48 -21.03
C ARG A 25 -24.53 -5.37 -19.98
N LEU A 26 -23.27 -5.03 -19.69
CA LEU A 26 -22.69 -3.71 -19.44
C LEU A 26 -23.51 -2.67 -18.66
N LYS A 27 -23.14 -2.46 -17.39
CA LYS A 27 -23.43 -1.22 -16.65
C LYS A 27 -22.27 -0.24 -16.80
N ARG A 28 -22.62 1.00 -17.14
CA ARG A 28 -21.75 2.18 -17.25
C ARG A 28 -21.00 2.42 -15.94
N TRP A 29 -19.71 2.69 -16.07
CA TRP A 29 -18.89 3.33 -15.03
C TRP A 29 -19.12 4.84 -15.10
N THR A 30 -19.36 5.48 -13.96
CA THR A 30 -19.26 6.94 -13.85
C THR A 30 -18.02 7.26 -13.02
N VAL A 31 -17.04 7.87 -13.68
CA VAL A 31 -15.87 8.47 -13.04
C VAL A 31 -16.23 9.93 -12.81
N PHE A 32 -16.26 10.37 -11.55
CA PHE A 32 -16.41 11.78 -11.23
C PHE A 32 -15.03 12.38 -10.92
N SER A 33 -14.52 13.19 -11.85
CA SER A 33 -13.37 14.07 -11.63
C SER A 33 -13.91 15.49 -11.42
N TYR A 34 -13.45 16.20 -10.39
CA TYR A 34 -13.78 17.61 -10.23
C TYR A 34 -12.51 18.46 -10.03
N THR A 35 -12.47 19.53 -10.81
CA THR A 35 -11.52 20.64 -10.83
C THR A 35 -11.71 21.51 -9.58
N ILE A 36 -10.62 21.82 -8.88
CA ILE A 36 -10.61 22.76 -7.76
C ILE A 36 -10.46 24.17 -8.34
N VAL A 37 -11.53 24.97 -8.28
CA VAL A 37 -11.45 26.42 -8.49
C VAL A 37 -11.14 27.06 -7.15
N ILE A 38 -9.91 27.55 -6.97
CA ILE A 38 -9.52 28.34 -5.79
C ILE A 38 -9.94 29.79 -6.06
N LEU A 39 -11.02 30.22 -5.44
CA LEU A 39 -11.38 31.64 -5.33
C LEU A 39 -10.88 32.17 -3.99
N SER A 40 -9.78 32.92 -4.04
CA SER A 40 -9.22 33.69 -2.92
C SER A 40 -9.94 35.02 -2.80
N LEU A 41 -10.39 35.42 -1.61
CA LEU A 41 -10.64 36.82 -1.22
C LEU A 41 -10.38 37.01 0.30
N PRO A 42 -10.01 38.23 0.74
CA PRO A 42 -9.12 38.45 1.89
C PRO A 42 -9.81 38.74 3.23
N ALA A 43 -8.95 38.76 4.26
CA ALA A 43 -9.16 38.91 5.70
C ALA A 43 -9.93 40.17 6.17
N LYS A 44 -10.60 40.06 7.34
CA LYS A 44 -10.31 40.92 8.50
C LYS A 44 -10.86 40.34 9.82
N ALA A 45 -10.19 40.73 10.89
CA ALA A 45 -10.14 40.17 12.23
C ALA A 45 -11.39 40.41 13.10
N GLU A 46 -11.61 39.54 14.09
CA GLU A 46 -11.44 39.88 15.52
C GLU A 46 -11.70 38.64 16.41
N SER A 47 -10.78 38.42 17.34
CA SER A 47 -10.90 37.55 18.52
C SER A 47 -11.21 38.50 19.70
N PRO A 48 -11.98 38.14 20.75
CA PRO A 48 -11.43 37.24 21.76
C PRO A 48 -12.42 36.33 22.52
N GLN A 49 -11.81 35.36 23.21
CA GLN A 49 -12.23 34.73 24.47
C GLN A 49 -13.25 33.57 24.45
N ALA A 50 -12.65 32.37 24.50
CA ALA A 50 -12.87 31.36 25.53
C ALA A 50 -14.29 31.20 26.10
N ALA A 51 -15.05 30.28 25.51
CA ALA A 51 -16.03 29.48 26.23
C ALA A 51 -15.84 28.02 25.83
N ALA A 52 -15.87 27.15 26.84
CA ALA A 52 -15.61 25.73 26.77
C ALA A 52 -16.25 25.04 25.55
N GLY A 53 -15.45 24.20 24.89
CA GLY A 53 -15.87 23.31 23.81
C GLY A 53 -16.85 22.25 24.31
N THR A 54 -18.08 22.65 24.58
CA THR A 54 -19.23 21.78 24.38
C THR A 54 -19.57 21.94 22.91
N GLU A 55 -19.14 20.98 22.08
CA GLU A 55 -19.71 20.82 20.75
C GLU A 55 -21.23 20.78 20.92
N VAL A 56 -21.90 21.84 20.48
CA VAL A 56 -23.35 21.87 20.40
C VAL A 56 -23.71 20.76 19.43
N LYS A 57 -24.11 19.60 19.97
CA LYS A 57 -24.68 18.50 19.20
C LYS A 57 -25.85 19.10 18.45
N SER A 58 -25.63 19.44 17.18
CA SER A 58 -26.61 20.14 16.37
C SER A 58 -27.88 19.30 16.34
N TRP A 59 -28.96 19.80 16.93
CA TRP A 59 -30.29 19.17 16.91
C TRP A 59 -30.93 19.13 15.52
N LEU A 60 -30.21 19.62 14.51
CA LEU A 60 -30.61 19.54 13.12
C LEU A 60 -30.68 18.07 12.68
N PRO A 61 -31.72 17.66 11.96
CA PRO A 61 -31.80 16.32 11.38
C PRO A 61 -30.55 16.06 10.53
N ARG A 62 -29.73 15.10 10.95
CA ARG A 62 -28.57 14.68 10.16
C ARG A 62 -29.05 13.88 8.96
N THR A 63 -28.43 14.12 7.82
CA THR A 63 -28.64 13.24 6.66
C THR A 63 -27.99 11.88 6.93
N LEU A 64 -28.52 10.81 6.34
CA LEU A 64 -27.93 9.48 6.43
C LEU A 64 -26.43 9.49 6.01
N ASN A 65 -26.11 10.23 4.95
CA ASN A 65 -24.73 10.36 4.47
C ASN A 65 -23.80 11.04 5.48
N GLN A 66 -24.31 12.02 6.23
CA GLN A 66 -23.53 12.70 7.26
C GLN A 66 -23.27 11.75 8.44
N SER A 67 -24.29 11.03 8.89
CA SER A 67 -24.16 10.02 9.95
C SER A 67 -23.16 8.92 9.56
N LEU A 68 -23.22 8.41 8.33
CA LEU A 68 -22.30 7.38 7.86
C LEU A 68 -20.84 7.86 7.79
N ARG A 69 -20.62 9.14 7.49
CA ARG A 69 -19.27 9.74 7.49
C ARG A 69 -18.70 9.86 8.88
N GLU A 70 -19.51 10.29 9.85
CA GLU A 70 -19.11 10.39 11.25
C GLU A 70 -18.79 8.99 11.80
N SER A 71 -19.69 8.02 11.60
CA SER A 71 -19.45 6.61 11.95
C SER A 71 -18.16 6.06 11.33
N LEU A 72 -17.93 6.32 10.03
CA LEU A 72 -16.70 5.87 9.37
C LEU A 72 -15.45 6.52 9.98
N SER A 73 -15.53 7.80 10.38
CA SER A 73 -14.43 8.49 11.05
C SER A 73 -14.11 7.83 12.39
N GLU A 74 -15.13 7.54 13.20
CA GLU A 74 -14.94 6.85 14.49
C GLU A 74 -14.32 5.47 14.33
N VAL A 75 -14.74 4.72 13.30
CA VAL A 75 -14.13 3.43 12.97
C VAL A 75 -12.67 3.58 12.55
N ILE A 76 -12.33 4.59 11.74
CA ILE A 76 -10.95 4.88 11.33
C ILE A 76 -10.09 5.21 12.55
N ASP A 77 -10.59 6.05 13.45
CA ASP A 77 -9.89 6.43 14.69
C ASP A 77 -9.65 5.21 15.58
N HIS A 78 -10.67 4.37 15.74
CA HIS A 78 -10.54 3.13 16.50
C HIS A 78 -9.55 2.15 15.84
N VAL A 79 -9.54 2.03 14.52
CA VAL A 79 -8.60 1.16 13.77
C VAL A 79 -7.16 1.66 13.90
N ASN A 80 -6.94 2.97 13.94
CA ASN A 80 -5.62 3.56 14.13
C ASN A 80 -4.96 3.15 15.47
N THR A 81 -5.75 2.71 16.46
CA THR A 81 -5.22 2.20 17.73
C THR A 81 -4.93 0.70 17.73
N ARG A 82 -5.18 -0.04 16.63
CA ARG A 82 -5.04 -1.50 16.55
C ARG A 82 -3.69 -1.94 16.01
N ALA A 83 -3.10 -2.98 16.59
CA ALA A 83 -1.73 -3.44 16.31
C ALA A 83 -1.49 -3.82 14.84
N GLY A 84 -2.52 -4.28 14.13
CA GLY A 84 -2.41 -4.64 12.71
C GLY A 84 -2.43 -3.44 11.74
N CYS A 85 -2.76 -2.23 12.20
CA CYS A 85 -2.88 -1.06 11.34
C CYS A 85 -1.67 -0.13 11.51
N LEU A 86 -0.74 -0.13 10.55
CA LEU A 86 0.34 0.87 10.50
C LEU A 86 -0.16 2.21 9.97
N SER A 87 -0.86 2.18 8.84
CA SER A 87 -1.49 3.35 8.23
C SER A 87 -2.77 2.94 7.53
N VAL A 88 -3.79 3.78 7.63
CA VAL A 88 -5.05 3.58 6.90
C VAL A 88 -4.83 3.94 5.44
N LEU A 89 -5.11 2.97 4.57
CA LEU A 89 -5.05 3.15 3.12
C LEU A 89 -6.42 3.57 2.58
N GLU A 90 -7.49 3.01 3.14
CA GLU A 90 -8.84 3.23 2.67
C GLU A 90 -9.88 2.93 3.75
N GLY A 91 -10.97 3.69 3.78
CA GLY A 91 -12.16 3.42 4.59
C GLY A 91 -13.42 3.50 3.73
N LYS A 92 -14.29 2.49 3.82
CA LYS A 92 -15.50 2.37 3.00
C LYS A 92 -16.69 1.87 3.81
N VAL A 93 -17.88 2.29 3.40
CA VAL A 93 -19.16 1.69 3.84
C VAL A 93 -19.57 0.66 2.80
N SER A 94 -19.87 -0.56 3.23
CA SER A 94 -20.27 -1.66 2.36
C SER A 94 -21.71 -1.47 1.87
N GLU A 95 -21.93 -1.57 0.56
CA GLU A 95 -23.27 -1.57 -0.04
C GLU A 95 -24.09 -2.83 0.32
N SER A 96 -23.42 -3.87 0.82
CA SER A 96 -24.02 -5.14 1.23
C SER A 96 -24.52 -5.15 2.69
N GLY A 97 -24.42 -4.04 3.41
CA GLY A 97 -24.87 -3.93 4.80
C GLY A 97 -26.39 -3.83 4.89
N ASP A 98 -26.95 -4.26 6.02
CA ASP A 98 -28.32 -3.91 6.37
C ASP A 98 -28.41 -2.37 6.46
N ARG A 99 -29.48 -1.77 5.93
CA ARG A 99 -29.70 -0.32 6.04
C ARG A 99 -29.77 0.14 7.49
N LEU A 100 -30.15 -0.77 8.40
CA LEU A 100 -30.25 -0.51 9.83
C LEU A 100 -28.95 -0.79 10.59
N ASN A 101 -28.04 -1.57 9.99
CA ASN A 101 -26.71 -1.84 10.57
C ASN A 101 -25.65 -1.85 9.46
N PRO A 102 -25.21 -0.67 9.00
CA PRO A 102 -24.23 -0.56 7.93
C PRO A 102 -22.89 -1.18 8.35
N LYS A 103 -22.20 -1.78 7.37
CA LYS A 103 -20.88 -2.39 7.56
C LYS A 103 -19.79 -1.42 7.11
N PHE A 104 -18.80 -1.19 7.94
CA PHE A 104 -17.62 -0.39 7.66
C PHE A 104 -16.42 -1.30 7.45
N ILE A 105 -15.62 -1.00 6.43
CA ILE A 105 -14.38 -1.72 6.13
C ILE A 105 -13.26 -0.70 6.06
N VAL A 106 -12.24 -0.88 6.89
CA VAL A 106 -11.02 -0.07 6.87
C VAL A 106 -9.85 -0.96 6.48
N THR A 107 -9.19 -0.61 5.39
CA THR A 107 -8.00 -1.29 4.90
C THR A 107 -6.77 -0.54 5.38
N CYS A 108 -5.87 -1.26 6.06
CA CYS A 108 -4.60 -0.73 6.52
C CYS A 108 -3.42 -1.44 5.88
N SER A 109 -2.31 -0.71 5.77
CA SER A 109 -1.00 -1.33 5.61
C SER A 109 -0.57 -2.01 6.91
N SER A 110 -0.01 -3.20 6.83
CA SER A 110 0.57 -3.94 7.95
C SER A 110 2.07 -4.19 7.74
N VAL A 111 2.72 -4.72 8.77
CA VAL A 111 4.14 -5.08 8.74
C VAL A 111 4.37 -6.13 7.65
N GLY A 112 5.33 -5.86 6.76
CA GLY A 112 5.66 -6.77 5.65
C GLY A 112 4.88 -6.54 4.35
N ASN A 113 4.42 -5.32 4.09
CA ASN A 113 3.73 -4.93 2.85
C ASN A 113 2.42 -5.71 2.59
N VAL A 114 1.82 -6.28 3.65
CA VAL A 114 0.50 -6.93 3.57
C VAL A 114 -0.58 -5.90 3.89
N THR A 115 -1.73 -6.00 3.22
CA THR A 115 -2.93 -5.23 3.56
C THR A 115 -3.83 -6.02 4.50
N LEU A 116 -4.29 -5.38 5.57
CA LEU A 116 -5.26 -5.95 6.50
C LEU A 116 -6.58 -5.19 6.42
N ASN A 117 -7.69 -5.91 6.43
CA ASN A 117 -9.03 -5.35 6.46
C ASN A 117 -9.61 -5.50 7.86
N PHE A 118 -10.00 -4.39 8.45
CA PHE A 118 -10.77 -4.35 9.68
C PHE A 118 -12.23 -4.11 9.32
N VAL A 119 -13.13 -4.91 9.90
CA VAL A 119 -14.55 -4.89 9.58
C VAL A 119 -15.32 -4.56 10.86
N TYR A 120 -16.18 -3.55 10.77
CA TYR A 120 -17.03 -3.10 11.86
C TYR A 120 -18.46 -2.95 11.36
N TRP A 121 -19.38 -3.00 12.30
CA TRP A 121 -20.79 -2.72 12.12
C TRP A 121 -21.17 -1.45 12.89
N GLN A 122 -22.26 -0.80 12.50
CA GLN A 122 -22.79 0.36 13.24
C GLN A 122 -23.07 0.01 14.71
N SER A 123 -23.54 -1.21 14.97
CA SER A 123 -23.73 -1.73 16.34
C SER A 123 -22.43 -1.75 17.16
N ASP A 124 -21.27 -1.94 16.52
CA ASP A 124 -19.99 -1.93 17.22
C ASP A 124 -19.64 -0.51 17.68
N ILE A 125 -20.00 0.50 16.89
CA ILE A 125 -19.82 1.92 17.25
C ILE A 125 -20.76 2.29 18.40
N GLU A 126 -22.02 1.88 18.32
CA GLU A 126 -23.03 2.12 19.36
C GLU A 126 -22.66 1.47 20.70
N ASP A 127 -22.01 0.30 20.68
CA ASP A 127 -21.47 -0.37 21.87
C ASP A 127 -20.03 0.07 22.21
N SER A 128 -19.57 1.21 21.68
CA SER A 128 -18.23 1.76 21.95
C SER A 128 -17.08 0.76 21.74
N PHE A 129 -17.24 -0.11 20.74
CA PHE A 129 -16.30 -1.16 20.33
C PHE A 129 -15.99 -2.23 21.39
N ARG A 130 -16.81 -2.37 22.44
CA ARG A 130 -16.55 -3.29 23.57
C ARG A 130 -16.43 -4.76 23.16
N GLY A 131 -17.12 -5.17 22.10
CA GLY A 131 -17.09 -6.54 21.57
C GLY A 131 -15.96 -6.85 20.58
N ILE A 132 -15.11 -5.87 20.25
CA ILE A 132 -14.09 -6.00 19.21
C ILE A 132 -12.84 -6.70 19.74
N THR A 133 -12.41 -7.77 19.06
CA THR A 133 -11.28 -8.62 19.48
C THR A 133 -9.93 -8.20 18.88
N TYR A 134 -9.88 -7.11 18.11
CA TYR A 134 -8.64 -6.63 17.51
C TYR A 134 -7.68 -6.10 18.59
N LEU A 135 -6.49 -6.70 18.65
CA LEU A 135 -5.42 -6.34 19.58
C LEU A 135 -5.08 -4.85 19.50
N GLU A 136 -5.02 -4.20 20.65
CA GLU A 136 -4.55 -2.82 20.77
C GLU A 136 -3.05 -2.72 20.53
N LYS A 137 -2.62 -1.58 19.97
CA LYS A 137 -1.21 -1.21 19.95
C LYS A 137 -0.73 -1.12 21.40
N GLN A 138 0.29 -1.91 21.75
CA GLN A 138 0.94 -1.76 23.04
C GLN A 138 1.61 -0.38 23.10
N LYS A 139 1.53 0.31 24.25
CA LYS A 139 2.12 1.64 24.45
C LYS A 139 3.64 1.68 24.20
N GLU A 140 4.32 0.53 24.31
CA GLU A 140 5.75 0.37 24.00
C GLU A 140 6.06 0.15 22.51
N GLN A 141 5.05 -0.06 21.67
CA GLN A 141 5.19 -0.23 20.21
C GLN A 141 4.73 1.00 19.41
N VAL A 142 4.65 2.17 20.04
CA VAL A 142 4.59 3.44 19.29
C VAL A 142 6.03 3.79 18.90
N PHE A 143 6.60 3.01 17.98
CA PHE A 143 7.81 3.42 17.30
C PHE A 143 7.55 4.79 16.68
N SER A 144 8.40 5.76 17.01
CA SER A 144 8.35 7.07 16.37
C SER A 144 8.40 6.88 14.85
N VAL A 145 7.89 7.84 14.07
CA VAL A 145 7.93 7.77 12.59
C VAL A 145 9.36 7.48 12.10
N ALA A 146 10.38 8.05 12.75
CA ALA A 146 11.79 7.81 12.46
C ALA A 146 12.21 6.35 12.73
N GLU A 147 11.72 5.75 13.81
CA GLU A 147 12.05 4.38 14.19
C GLU A 147 11.32 3.34 13.33
N GLN A 148 10.08 3.64 12.93
CA GLN A 148 9.37 2.84 11.93
C GLN A 148 10.08 2.86 10.58
N GLN A 149 10.56 4.03 10.14
CA GLN A 149 11.37 4.14 8.92
C GLN A 149 12.67 3.35 9.05
N ARG A 150 13.35 3.41 10.20
CA ARG A 150 14.56 2.63 10.48
C ARG A 150 14.29 1.13 10.39
N LEU A 151 13.22 0.62 11.02
CA LEU A 151 12.83 -0.78 10.96
C LEU A 151 12.48 -1.23 9.54
N LYS A 152 11.78 -0.38 8.77
CA LYS A 152 11.47 -0.65 7.36
C LYS A 152 12.73 -0.76 6.51
N LEU A 153 13.71 0.14 6.71
CA LEU A 153 14.99 0.09 6.02
C LEU A 153 15.81 -1.14 6.40
N LEU A 154 15.84 -1.51 7.69
CA LEU A 154 16.51 -2.72 8.17
C LEU A 154 15.92 -3.98 7.54
N LYS A 155 14.59 -4.08 7.52
CA LYS A 155 13.90 -5.19 6.87
C LYS A 155 14.23 -5.24 5.38
N LEU A 156 14.14 -4.09 4.68
CA LEU A 156 14.47 -4.00 3.26
C LEU A 156 15.91 -4.46 2.98
N ARG A 157 16.87 -4.09 3.84
CA ARG A 157 18.27 -4.51 3.75
C ARG A 157 18.42 -6.03 3.93
N ASN A 158 17.77 -6.60 4.95
CA ASN A 158 17.82 -8.04 5.23
C ASN A 158 17.20 -8.86 4.08
N ASP A 159 16.00 -8.47 3.63
CA ASP A 159 15.27 -9.13 2.55
C ASP A 159 16.03 -9.08 1.20
N ASN A 160 16.99 -8.16 1.06
CA ASN A 160 17.77 -7.96 -0.17
C ASN A 160 19.29 -8.12 0.06
N SER A 161 19.69 -8.86 1.09
CA SER A 161 21.10 -9.12 1.42
C SER A 161 21.90 -9.70 0.25
N GLU A 162 21.31 -10.60 -0.52
CA GLU A 162 21.93 -11.17 -1.72
C GLU A 162 22.20 -10.13 -2.82
N LEU A 163 21.25 -9.21 -3.05
CA LEU A 163 21.43 -8.13 -4.04
C LEU A 163 22.56 -7.19 -3.60
N ILE A 164 22.65 -6.90 -2.30
CA ILE A 164 23.70 -6.07 -1.72
C ILE A 164 25.06 -6.74 -1.91
N ALA A 165 25.19 -8.01 -1.52
CA ALA A 165 26.44 -8.76 -1.64
C ALA A 165 26.91 -8.82 -3.11
N ASN A 166 26.02 -9.15 -4.03
CA ASN A 166 26.35 -9.18 -5.46
C ASN A 166 26.75 -7.80 -6.00
N CYS A 167 26.12 -6.73 -5.51
CA CYS A 167 26.50 -5.37 -5.90
C CYS A 167 27.93 -5.04 -5.42
N GLN A 168 28.25 -5.36 -4.17
CA GLN A 168 29.59 -5.18 -3.60
C GLN A 168 30.64 -5.95 -4.39
N THR A 169 30.39 -7.23 -4.68
CA THR A 169 31.30 -8.05 -5.49
C THR A 169 31.50 -7.49 -6.90
N GLN A 170 30.47 -6.91 -7.53
CA GLN A 170 30.63 -6.26 -8.84
C GLN A 170 31.43 -4.96 -8.77
N VAL A 171 31.27 -4.16 -7.71
CA VAL A 171 32.07 -2.95 -7.47
C VAL A 171 33.55 -3.34 -7.31
N GLU A 172 33.84 -4.31 -6.45
CA GLU A 172 35.18 -4.86 -6.23
C GLU A 172 35.77 -5.43 -7.52
N SER A 173 34.99 -6.19 -8.30
CA SER A 173 35.46 -6.74 -9.58
C SER A 173 35.79 -5.66 -10.62
N LYS A 174 35.07 -4.53 -10.64
CA LYS A 174 35.30 -3.46 -11.63
C LYS A 174 36.40 -2.48 -11.23
N LEU A 175 36.60 -2.25 -9.93
CA LEU A 175 37.51 -1.23 -9.41
C LEU A 175 38.77 -1.84 -8.79
N GLY A 176 38.79 -3.15 -8.57
CA GLY A 176 39.83 -3.85 -7.81
C GLY A 176 39.89 -3.35 -6.36
N ASP A 177 41.07 -3.48 -5.76
CA ASP A 177 41.36 -3.07 -4.38
C ASP A 177 41.36 -1.54 -4.16
N ASN A 178 41.06 -0.74 -5.19
CA ASN A 178 41.10 0.73 -5.11
C ASN A 178 39.80 1.35 -4.59
N ALA A 179 38.72 0.57 -4.47
CA ALA A 179 37.45 1.06 -3.95
C ALA A 179 37.45 1.03 -2.42
N LEU A 180 37.57 2.21 -1.80
CA LEU A 180 37.38 2.37 -0.36
C LEU A 180 35.92 2.74 -0.07
N TYR A 181 35.20 1.81 0.55
CA TYR A 181 33.87 2.02 1.10
C TYR A 181 33.65 1.16 2.34
N SER A 182 32.75 1.62 3.20
CA SER A 182 32.34 0.93 4.43
C SER A 182 30.91 0.40 4.28
N GLU A 183 30.50 -0.42 5.23
CA GLU A 183 29.13 -0.91 5.28
C GLU A 183 28.09 0.23 5.42
N SER A 184 28.49 1.36 6.00
CA SER A 184 27.64 2.55 6.16
C SER A 184 27.38 3.30 4.85
N ASP A 185 28.24 3.08 3.85
CA ASP A 185 28.12 3.69 2.52
C ASP A 185 27.16 2.93 1.60
N VAL A 186 26.75 1.72 2.02
CA VAL A 186 25.74 0.91 1.34
C VAL A 186 24.35 1.34 1.79
N LYS A 187 23.63 1.98 0.87
CA LYS A 187 22.26 2.44 1.05
C LYS A 187 21.33 1.61 0.16
N ILE A 188 20.17 1.24 0.69
CA ILE A 188 19.13 0.57 -0.10
C ILE A 188 17.86 1.41 -0.07
N SER A 189 17.22 1.53 -1.22
CA SER A 189 15.92 2.17 -1.35
C SER A 189 15.00 1.29 -2.17
N GLN A 190 13.70 1.52 -2.05
CA GLN A 190 12.70 0.85 -2.88
C GLN A 190 12.06 1.88 -3.80
N ARG A 191 12.16 1.69 -5.12
CA ARG A 191 11.55 2.56 -6.12
C ARG A 191 10.50 1.75 -6.88
N GLY A 192 9.23 1.95 -6.52
CA GLY A 192 8.15 1.06 -6.98
C GLY A 192 8.26 -0.30 -6.29
N GLU A 193 8.18 -1.39 -7.06
CA GLU A 193 8.32 -2.75 -6.51
C GLU A 193 9.77 -3.23 -6.44
N LEU A 194 10.70 -2.56 -7.16
CA LEU A 194 12.07 -3.02 -7.30
C LEU A 194 13.02 -2.33 -6.30
N PRO A 195 13.85 -3.11 -5.57
CA PRO A 195 14.90 -2.57 -4.71
C PRO A 195 16.05 -2.03 -5.56
N ILE A 196 16.64 -0.92 -5.10
CA ILE A 196 17.82 -0.29 -5.69
C ILE A 196 18.86 -0.12 -4.58
N VAL A 197 20.05 -0.65 -4.81
CA VAL A 197 21.21 -0.51 -3.92
C VAL A 197 22.12 0.58 -4.47
N TYR A 198 22.57 1.46 -3.58
CA TYR A 198 23.54 2.50 -3.83
C TYR A 198 24.77 2.25 -2.96
N ILE A 199 25.95 2.28 -3.56
CA ILE A 199 27.22 2.20 -2.84
C ILE A 199 27.98 3.47 -3.16
N GLU A 200 28.21 4.29 -2.14
CA GLU A 200 29.07 5.46 -2.23
C GLU A 200 30.51 5.05 -1.94
N PHE A 201 31.46 5.47 -2.77
CA PHE A 201 32.87 5.13 -2.57
C PHE A 201 33.77 6.22 -3.14
N SER A 202 35.00 6.29 -2.63
CA SER A 202 36.02 7.22 -3.15
C SER A 202 37.07 6.45 -3.93
N ALA A 203 37.58 7.02 -5.03
CA ALA A 203 38.66 6.38 -5.81
C ALA A 203 40.07 6.52 -5.17
N GLY A 204 40.13 6.75 -3.87
CA GLY A 204 41.38 6.86 -3.14
C GLY A 204 41.20 7.41 -1.73
N PRO A 205 42.24 7.32 -0.89
CA PRO A 205 42.16 7.66 0.54
C PRO A 205 42.10 9.17 0.81
N SER A 206 42.39 10.01 -0.20
CA SER A 206 42.34 11.46 -0.05
C SER A 206 40.90 11.97 0.05
N GLU A 207 40.68 12.99 0.87
CA GLU A 207 39.43 13.73 0.88
C GLU A 207 39.17 14.44 -0.45
N PHE A 208 40.17 14.68 -1.30
CA PHE A 208 39.99 15.26 -2.63
C PHE A 208 39.74 14.21 -3.73
N SER A 209 39.76 12.92 -3.37
CA SER A 209 39.47 11.85 -4.30
C SER A 209 38.07 12.02 -4.89
N PRO A 210 37.91 11.74 -6.20
CA PRO A 210 36.58 11.76 -6.81
C PRO A 210 35.68 10.75 -6.10
N ALA A 211 34.49 11.20 -5.76
CA ALA A 211 33.46 10.36 -5.17
C ALA A 211 32.64 9.72 -6.29
N TYR A 212 32.31 8.46 -6.13
CA TYR A 212 31.51 7.69 -7.07
C TYR A 212 30.29 7.13 -6.37
N THR A 213 29.29 6.81 -7.17
CA THR A 213 28.11 6.09 -6.72
C THR A 213 27.85 4.94 -7.67
N ALA A 214 27.98 3.71 -7.18
CA ALA A 214 27.48 2.53 -7.87
C ALA A 214 26.00 2.37 -7.55
N THR A 215 25.20 2.15 -8.58
CA THR A 215 23.78 1.85 -8.47
C THR A 215 23.54 0.46 -9.02
N CYS A 216 23.03 -0.44 -8.19
CA CYS A 216 22.65 -1.80 -8.57
C CYS A 216 21.14 -1.99 -8.48
N ARG A 217 20.57 -2.58 -9.51
CA ARG A 217 19.15 -2.94 -9.56
C ARG A 217 18.98 -4.35 -10.12
N ARG A 218 17.94 -5.04 -9.69
CA ARG A 218 17.48 -6.28 -10.31
C ARG A 218 16.56 -5.92 -11.47
N ASP A 219 16.89 -6.38 -12.67
CA ASP A 219 16.03 -6.22 -13.85
C ASP A 219 14.93 -7.31 -13.88
N ILE A 220 13.97 -7.18 -14.79
CA ILE A 220 12.83 -8.10 -14.98
C ILE A 220 13.33 -9.53 -15.26
N SER A 221 14.48 -9.68 -15.90
CA SER A 221 15.16 -10.97 -16.14
C SER A 221 15.91 -11.53 -14.92
N GLN A 222 15.73 -10.94 -13.73
CA GLN A 222 16.46 -11.26 -12.50
C GLN A 222 17.98 -11.03 -12.55
N SER A 223 18.49 -10.48 -13.66
CA SER A 223 19.90 -10.08 -13.76
C SER A 223 20.15 -8.79 -13.00
N ILE A 224 21.34 -8.68 -12.41
CA ILE A 224 21.76 -7.48 -11.68
C ILE A 224 22.45 -6.55 -12.67
N GLN A 225 21.88 -5.35 -12.85
CA GLN A 225 22.52 -4.28 -13.61
C GLN A 225 23.18 -3.30 -12.66
N MET A 226 24.48 -3.06 -12.87
CA MET A 226 25.25 -2.06 -12.14
C MET A 226 25.66 -0.92 -13.06
N THR A 227 25.43 0.32 -12.60
CA THR A 227 25.94 1.53 -13.25
C THR A 227 26.73 2.35 -12.25
N ILE A 228 27.91 2.84 -12.64
CA ILE A 228 28.78 3.67 -11.80
C ILE A 228 28.76 5.08 -12.36
N PHE A 229 28.49 6.07 -11.49
CA PHE A 229 28.51 7.48 -11.85
C PHE A 229 29.52 8.25 -11.00
N LEU A 230 30.19 9.21 -11.63
CA LEU A 230 31.00 10.19 -10.92
C LEU A 230 30.07 11.20 -10.23
N ARG A 231 30.31 11.44 -8.94
CA ARG A 231 29.57 12.42 -8.15
C ARG A 231 30.38 13.71 -8.10
N ASN A 232 29.90 14.75 -8.80
CA ASN A 232 30.44 16.09 -8.63
C ASN A 232 30.09 16.57 -7.20
N ARG A 233 31.12 16.76 -6.36
CA ARG A 233 30.95 17.45 -5.09
C ARG A 233 30.56 18.90 -5.40
N ARG A 234 29.34 19.28 -5.00
CA ARG A 234 28.90 20.68 -4.97
C ARG A 234 29.19 21.24 -3.59
#